data_AF-A0A7C6FR02-F1
#
_entry.id   AF-A0A7C6FR02-F1
#
_cell.length_a   1.000
_cell.length_b   1.000
_cell.length_c   1.000
_cell.angle_alpha   90.00
_cell.angle_beta   90.00
_cell.angle_gamma   90.00
#
_symmetry.space_group_name_H-M   'P 1'
#
loop_
_entity.id
_entity.type
_entity.pdbx_description
1 polymer ?
#
loop_
_entity_poly.entity_id
_entity_poly.type
_entity_poly.pdbx_seq_one_letter_code
_entity_poly.pdbx_strand_id
1 'polypeptide(L)'
;MNDKRDKDFVQHSIDTVLSSIQGDPWLAQKIMHQERTENTVMKKKISTTLIAAIVLILATVTTLAATGAFQKLWEVWQNSFQKMNTTGAIEIIEEFDQEGFEKEYGGVKEDLVISTVPQDKDLDYEQAFAIARKAIIDAFGTPEEELDAMGVYPNFFHSPYEDEVNEWEFYITPRKGVNIDEDHDYGPPGEYRVTVASPSGEVMMCNWYLDDFFPDYARRTWEAGKKDYVFGRAKNVQFFMQPFEDQVYFMNQFEEAGYDLSQIQKSDEEMLSRLETTLAFAEPDENLLYADTPEVKAAIAAMEKVSGLTKQQMEKFSFILLPSPIASATRDYCFSFNYEIQFQKLEENRVTEFENRILSYISRLGHHMICLDPDTLEAVKTVHANRTPAYEKADDPSALLGRRNWTNSDIPEFEALVNEAALIDRELEKGTITRNEAEKKFRQLMLAYGGDPAIYGTNP
;
A
#
# COMPACT_ATOMS: atom_id res chain seq x y z
N MET A 1 35.25 -17.41 19.05
CA MET A 1 33.90 -17.07 19.56
C MET A 1 33.57 -18.06 20.66
N ASN A 2 32.88 -17.60 21.72
CA ASN A 2 32.79 -18.34 22.98
C ASN A 2 31.37 -18.89 23.12
N ASP A 3 31.13 -20.13 22.67
CA ASP A 3 29.82 -20.81 22.56
C ASP A 3 28.93 -20.68 23.80
N LYS A 4 29.55 -20.53 24.98
CA LYS A 4 28.83 -20.35 26.23
C LYS A 4 28.03 -19.04 26.26
N ARG A 5 28.60 -17.96 25.72
CA ARG A 5 27.98 -16.62 25.72
C ARG A 5 26.80 -16.56 24.75
N ASP A 6 26.90 -17.25 23.62
CA ASP A 6 25.82 -17.31 22.62
C ASP A 6 24.67 -18.19 23.11
N LYS A 7 24.98 -19.29 23.81
CA LYS A 7 23.96 -20.12 24.46
C LYS A 7 23.24 -19.39 25.59
N ASP A 8 23.96 -18.64 26.41
CA ASP A 8 23.37 -17.85 27.50
C ASP A 8 22.46 -16.72 26.94
N PHE A 9 22.84 -16.11 25.80
CA PHE A 9 22.04 -15.10 25.13
C PHE A 9 20.73 -15.69 24.57
N VAL A 10 20.80 -16.79 23.83
CA VAL A 10 19.61 -17.46 23.26
C VAL A 10 18.67 -17.96 24.36
N GLN A 11 19.21 -18.57 25.42
CA GLN A 11 18.41 -19.00 26.58
C GLN A 11 17.69 -17.82 27.22
N HIS A 12 18.38 -16.69 27.42
CA HIS A 12 17.78 -15.50 28.03
C HIS A 12 16.69 -14.87 27.16
N SER A 13 16.88 -14.84 25.83
CA SER A 13 15.86 -14.37 24.89
C SER A 13 14.61 -15.26 24.89
N ILE A 14 14.79 -16.58 24.94
CA ILE A 14 13.67 -17.54 25.02
C ILE A 14 12.91 -17.40 26.34
N ASP A 15 13.64 -17.35 27.47
CA ASP A 15 13.03 -17.22 28.79
C ASP A 15 12.28 -15.89 28.94
N THR A 16 12.78 -14.81 28.32
CA THR A 16 12.12 -13.49 28.33
C THR A 16 10.83 -13.52 27.51
N VAL A 17 10.86 -14.09 26.30
CA VAL A 17 9.69 -14.21 25.42
C VAL A 17 8.62 -15.14 25.99
N LEU A 18 9.01 -16.21 26.68
CA LEU A 18 8.06 -17.17 27.26
C LEU A 18 7.56 -16.77 28.65
N SER A 19 8.24 -15.84 29.35
CA SER A 19 7.79 -15.34 30.66
C SER A 19 6.47 -14.55 30.59
N SER A 20 6.14 -13.96 29.44
CA SER A 20 4.88 -13.27 29.19
C SER A 20 3.71 -14.22 28.87
N ILE A 21 3.99 -15.52 28.66
CA ILE A 21 3.01 -16.57 28.34
C ILE A 21 2.66 -17.41 29.59
N GLN A 22 2.86 -16.87 30.80
CA GLN A 22 2.27 -17.47 31.99
C GLN A 22 0.77 -17.17 32.02
N GLY A 23 -0.04 -18.16 31.66
CA GLY A 23 -1.50 -18.06 31.69
C GLY A 23 -2.01 -17.63 33.06
N ASP A 24 -2.83 -16.58 33.08
CA ASP A 24 -3.45 -16.04 34.28
C ASP A 24 -4.40 -17.08 34.93
N PRO A 25 -4.03 -17.67 36.09
CA PRO A 25 -4.85 -18.67 36.76
C PRO A 25 -6.20 -18.10 37.23
N TRP A 26 -6.27 -16.77 37.41
CA TRP A 26 -7.45 -16.06 37.83
C TRP A 26 -8.47 -15.93 36.70
N LEU A 27 -7.99 -15.71 35.46
CA LEU A 27 -8.83 -15.73 34.26
C LEU A 27 -9.42 -17.13 34.02
N ALA A 28 -8.63 -18.18 34.19
CA ALA A 28 -9.10 -19.56 34.08
C ALA A 28 -10.17 -19.89 35.15
N GLN A 29 -9.98 -19.46 36.41
CA GLN A 29 -10.99 -19.61 37.46
C GLN A 29 -12.26 -18.80 37.20
N LYS A 30 -12.13 -17.59 36.64
CA LYS A 30 -13.27 -16.72 36.30
C LYS A 30 -14.14 -17.34 35.20
N ILE A 31 -13.51 -17.90 34.16
CA ILE A 31 -14.20 -18.62 33.07
C ILE A 31 -14.92 -19.86 33.62
N MET A 32 -14.24 -20.65 34.46
CA MET A 32 -14.84 -21.84 35.08
C MET A 32 -16.01 -21.50 36.03
N HIS A 33 -16.00 -20.32 36.67
CA HIS A 33 -17.11 -19.88 37.52
C HIS A 33 -18.27 -19.26 36.74
N GLN A 34 -18.00 -18.58 35.62
CA GLN A 34 -19.04 -18.03 34.74
C GLN A 34 -19.86 -19.13 34.05
N GLU A 35 -19.26 -20.27 33.67
CA GLU A 35 -20.03 -21.39 33.11
C GLU A 35 -20.90 -22.13 34.14
N ARG A 36 -20.64 -21.99 35.44
CA ARG A 36 -21.38 -22.72 36.48
C ARG A 36 -22.65 -22.03 36.97
N THR A 37 -22.92 -20.77 36.58
CA THR A 37 -24.02 -19.98 37.16
C THR A 37 -25.19 -19.62 36.23
N GLU A 38 -25.18 -20.03 34.97
CA GLU A 38 -26.34 -19.81 34.08
C GLU A 38 -26.84 -21.10 33.43
N ASN A 39 -27.45 -21.95 34.26
CA ASN A 39 -28.37 -22.98 33.78
C ASN A 39 -29.75 -22.35 33.50
N THR A 40 -30.02 -21.99 32.24
CA THR A 40 -31.37 -22.13 31.68
C THR A 40 -31.33 -23.14 30.54
N VAL A 41 -31.94 -24.29 30.79
CA VAL A 41 -32.03 -25.42 29.87
C VAL A 41 -32.88 -25.04 28.66
N MET A 42 -32.27 -24.95 27.48
CA MET A 42 -32.97 -25.23 26.21
C MET A 42 -32.22 -26.31 25.43
N LYS A 43 -32.75 -27.54 25.45
CA LYS A 43 -32.33 -28.62 24.56
C LYS A 43 -32.72 -28.29 23.11
N LYS A 44 -31.85 -27.60 22.36
CA LYS A 44 -31.99 -27.51 20.90
C LYS A 44 -31.51 -28.83 20.29
N LYS A 45 -32.45 -29.61 19.75
CA LYS A 45 -32.16 -30.78 18.92
C LYS A 45 -31.45 -30.29 17.64
N ILE A 46 -30.16 -30.55 17.51
CA ILE A 46 -29.48 -30.40 16.22
C ILE A 46 -30.16 -31.38 15.27
N SER A 47 -30.78 -30.84 14.22
CA SER A 47 -31.52 -31.62 13.24
C SER A 47 -30.55 -32.52 12.48
N THR A 48 -30.87 -33.82 12.39
CA THR A 48 -30.16 -34.82 11.58
C THR A 48 -29.98 -34.38 10.12
N THR A 49 -30.85 -33.47 9.63
CA THR A 49 -30.76 -32.86 8.30
C THR A 49 -29.54 -31.96 8.13
N LEU A 50 -29.10 -31.26 9.18
CA LEU A 50 -27.92 -30.38 9.12
C LEU A 50 -26.62 -31.19 9.03
N ILE A 51 -26.55 -32.28 9.78
CA ILE A 51 -25.41 -33.20 9.72
C ILE A 51 -25.34 -33.88 8.34
N ALA A 52 -26.48 -34.29 7.79
CA ALA A 52 -26.54 -34.84 6.43
C ALA A 52 -26.13 -33.82 5.35
N ALA A 53 -26.49 -32.54 5.50
CA ALA A 53 -26.09 -31.48 4.58
C ALA A 53 -24.58 -31.22 4.62
N ILE A 54 -23.97 -31.19 5.81
CA ILE A 54 -22.52 -31.02 5.97
C ILE A 54 -21.75 -32.20 5.38
N VAL A 55 -22.25 -33.42 5.57
CA VAL A 55 -21.64 -34.64 4.97
C VAL A 55 -21.79 -34.65 3.44
N LEU A 56 -22.90 -34.16 2.90
CA LEU A 56 -23.09 -34.01 1.45
C LEU A 56 -22.17 -32.96 0.85
N ILE A 57 -21.99 -31.81 1.51
CA ILE A 57 -21.06 -30.75 1.10
C ILE A 57 -19.62 -31.27 1.08
N LEU A 58 -19.20 -31.98 2.13
CA LEU A 58 -17.88 -32.63 2.19
C LEU A 58 -17.72 -33.70 1.11
N ALA A 59 -18.78 -34.45 0.79
CA ALA A 59 -18.75 -35.46 -0.27
C ALA A 59 -18.58 -34.84 -1.67
N THR A 60 -19.21 -33.68 -1.95
CA THR A 60 -19.04 -32.93 -3.22
C THR A 60 -17.62 -32.39 -3.40
N VAL A 61 -17.02 -31.85 -2.35
CA VAL A 61 -15.62 -31.38 -2.38
C VAL A 61 -14.66 -32.56 -2.63
N THR A 62 -14.95 -33.73 -2.07
CA THR A 62 -14.15 -34.95 -2.26
C THR A 62 -14.34 -35.55 -3.68
N THR A 63 -15.49 -35.34 -4.33
CA THR A 63 -15.73 -35.86 -5.70
C THR A 63 -15.03 -35.03 -6.78
N LEU A 64 -14.84 -33.72 -6.58
CA LEU A 64 -14.00 -32.91 -7.48
C LEU A 64 -12.54 -33.37 -7.47
N ALA A 65 -12.00 -33.75 -6.31
CA ALA A 65 -10.66 -34.33 -6.20
C ALA A 65 -10.55 -35.76 -6.80
N ALA A 66 -11.64 -36.54 -6.82
CA ALA A 66 -11.63 -37.94 -7.24
C ALA A 66 -11.85 -38.17 -8.76
N THR A 67 -12.24 -37.17 -9.54
CA THR A 67 -12.60 -37.34 -10.97
C THR A 67 -11.41 -37.28 -11.94
N GLY A 68 -10.18 -37.13 -11.44
CA GLY A 68 -8.97 -37.12 -12.28
C GLY A 68 -8.83 -35.88 -13.19
N ALA A 69 -9.83 -35.00 -13.23
CA ALA A 69 -9.77 -33.72 -13.93
C ALA A 69 -8.73 -32.80 -13.29
N PHE A 70 -8.73 -32.69 -11.95
CA PHE A 70 -7.70 -31.94 -11.21
C PHE A 70 -6.30 -32.54 -11.42
N GLN A 71 -6.19 -33.86 -11.49
CA GLN A 71 -4.90 -34.54 -11.65
C GLN A 71 -4.33 -34.37 -13.07
N LYS A 72 -5.19 -34.38 -14.11
CA LYS A 72 -4.80 -34.00 -15.47
C LYS A 72 -4.45 -32.52 -15.60
N LEU A 73 -5.22 -31.63 -14.95
CA LEU A 73 -4.90 -30.20 -14.91
C LEU A 73 -3.55 -29.99 -14.23
N TRP A 74 -3.29 -30.69 -13.12
CA TRP A 74 -2.05 -30.66 -12.37
C TRP A 74 -0.86 -31.22 -13.17
N GLU A 75 -1.05 -32.31 -13.92
CA GLU A 75 -0.01 -32.86 -14.81
C GLU A 75 0.30 -31.94 -15.99
N VAL A 76 -0.73 -31.34 -16.62
CA VAL A 76 -0.54 -30.33 -17.66
C VAL A 76 0.20 -29.13 -17.08
N TRP A 77 -0.24 -28.65 -15.92
CA TRP A 77 0.37 -27.54 -15.19
C TRP A 77 1.84 -27.83 -14.84
N GLN A 78 2.17 -28.95 -14.18
CA GLN A 78 3.57 -29.28 -13.86
C GLN A 78 4.46 -29.46 -15.09
N ASN A 79 3.96 -30.09 -16.15
CA ASN A 79 4.71 -30.23 -17.41
C ASN A 79 4.93 -28.88 -18.09
N SER A 80 3.97 -27.95 -18.00
CA SER A 80 4.09 -26.58 -18.51
C SER A 80 5.20 -25.82 -17.77
N PHE A 81 5.22 -25.86 -16.44
CA PHE A 81 6.27 -25.21 -15.64
C PHE A 81 7.66 -25.83 -15.84
N GLN A 82 7.74 -27.16 -16.00
CA GLN A 82 8.99 -27.81 -16.38
C GLN A 82 9.50 -27.36 -17.76
N LYS A 83 8.62 -27.19 -18.74
CA LYS A 83 8.99 -26.68 -20.08
C LYS A 83 9.45 -25.22 -20.04
N MET A 84 8.87 -24.42 -19.14
CA MET A 84 9.21 -23.01 -18.94
C MET A 84 10.39 -22.80 -17.97
N ASN A 85 10.93 -23.87 -17.38
CA ASN A 85 11.96 -23.83 -16.34
C ASN A 85 11.63 -22.86 -15.18
N THR A 86 10.36 -22.81 -14.77
CA THR A 86 9.85 -21.91 -13.72
C THR A 86 8.95 -22.66 -12.71
N THR A 87 8.49 -21.96 -11.69
CA THR A 87 7.50 -22.43 -10.68
C THR A 87 6.39 -21.39 -10.53
N GLY A 88 5.15 -21.81 -10.26
CA GLY A 88 4.05 -20.87 -9.99
C GLY A 88 3.04 -21.47 -9.00
N ALA A 89 2.02 -20.70 -8.65
CA ALA A 89 0.88 -21.14 -7.83
C ALA A 89 -0.38 -21.35 -8.69
N ILE A 90 -1.30 -22.19 -8.21
CA ILE A 90 -2.68 -22.24 -8.72
C ILE A 90 -3.53 -21.47 -7.72
N GLU A 91 -4.02 -20.29 -8.09
CA GLU A 91 -5.06 -19.62 -7.33
C GLU A 91 -6.42 -20.23 -7.68
N ILE A 92 -7.06 -20.85 -6.69
CA ILE A 92 -8.43 -21.33 -6.81
C ILE A 92 -9.32 -20.26 -6.18
N ILE A 93 -10.00 -19.46 -7.00
CA ILE A 93 -10.98 -18.48 -6.51
C ILE A 93 -12.22 -19.26 -6.06
N GLU A 94 -12.47 -19.28 -4.74
CA GLU A 94 -13.56 -20.07 -4.15
C GLU A 94 -14.97 -19.50 -4.45
N GLU A 95 -15.08 -18.19 -4.71
CA GLU A 95 -16.33 -17.51 -5.10
C GLU A 95 -16.09 -16.64 -6.34
N PHE A 96 -16.31 -17.21 -7.53
CA PHE A 96 -16.33 -16.48 -8.80
C PHE A 96 -17.76 -16.03 -9.11
N ASP A 97 -18.01 -14.71 -9.18
CA ASP A 97 -19.30 -14.15 -9.63
C ASP A 97 -19.45 -14.35 -11.15
N GLN A 98 -19.82 -15.57 -11.52
CA GLN A 98 -20.02 -15.97 -12.90
C GLN A 98 -21.07 -15.10 -13.59
N GLU A 99 -22.16 -14.74 -12.91
CA GLU A 99 -23.25 -13.96 -13.51
C GLU A 99 -22.83 -12.52 -13.81
N GLY A 100 -22.06 -11.90 -12.90
CA GLY A 100 -21.42 -10.60 -13.13
C GLY A 100 -20.42 -10.64 -14.29
N PHE A 101 -19.56 -11.65 -14.32
CA PHE A 101 -18.55 -11.83 -15.38
C PHE A 101 -19.19 -12.08 -16.76
N GLU A 102 -20.16 -12.99 -16.85
CA GLU A 102 -20.85 -13.30 -18.11
C GLU A 102 -21.61 -12.09 -18.67
N LYS A 103 -22.16 -11.24 -17.80
CA LYS A 103 -22.83 -10.01 -18.19
C LYS A 103 -21.87 -8.98 -18.77
N GLU A 104 -20.63 -8.92 -18.28
CA GLU A 104 -19.62 -7.96 -18.71
C GLU A 104 -18.82 -8.44 -19.93
N TYR A 105 -18.49 -9.73 -19.99
CA TYR A 105 -17.59 -10.32 -21.00
C TYR A 105 -18.26 -11.31 -21.96
N GLY A 106 -19.58 -11.51 -21.84
CA GLY A 106 -20.38 -12.26 -22.81
C GLY A 106 -20.33 -13.78 -22.67
N GLY A 107 -19.85 -14.30 -21.53
CA GLY A 107 -19.76 -15.74 -21.26
C GLY A 107 -18.38 -16.18 -20.79
N VAL A 108 -18.30 -17.34 -20.13
CA VAL A 108 -17.02 -18.04 -19.90
C VAL A 108 -16.63 -18.78 -21.18
N LYS A 109 -15.58 -18.33 -21.89
CA LYS A 109 -14.94 -19.10 -22.96
C LYS A 109 -14.27 -20.33 -22.33
N GLU A 110 -14.38 -21.50 -22.97
CA GLU A 110 -13.88 -22.79 -22.46
C GLU A 110 -12.37 -22.80 -22.15
N ASP A 111 -11.62 -21.83 -22.67
CA ASP A 111 -10.18 -21.67 -22.54
C ASP A 111 -9.77 -20.57 -21.54
N LEU A 112 -10.47 -20.44 -20.41
CA LEU A 112 -10.15 -19.46 -19.35
C LEU A 112 -8.87 -19.82 -18.58
N VAL A 113 -7.75 -19.96 -19.29
CA VAL A 113 -6.44 -20.16 -18.71
C VAL A 113 -5.61 -18.93 -19.09
N ILE A 114 -5.46 -18.02 -18.14
CA ILE A 114 -4.75 -16.75 -18.34
C ILE A 114 -3.23 -16.99 -18.48
N SER A 115 -2.70 -18.08 -17.90
CA SER A 115 -1.29 -18.51 -18.03
C SER A 115 -1.18 -19.86 -18.75
N THR A 116 -0.72 -19.83 -20.00
CA THR A 116 -0.65 -21.04 -20.86
C THR A 116 0.79 -21.33 -21.29
N VAL A 117 0.99 -22.38 -22.09
CA VAL A 117 2.25 -22.59 -22.81
C VAL A 117 2.14 -22.03 -24.23
N PRO A 118 3.25 -21.53 -24.80
CA PRO A 118 3.29 -21.13 -26.21
C PRO A 118 2.84 -22.25 -27.15
N GLN A 119 2.12 -21.89 -28.21
CA GLN A 119 1.71 -22.80 -29.28
C GLN A 119 2.72 -22.78 -30.44
N ASP A 120 2.57 -23.68 -31.43
CA ASP A 120 3.50 -23.79 -32.57
C ASP A 120 3.71 -22.51 -33.37
N LYS A 121 2.73 -21.60 -33.35
CA LYS A 121 2.81 -20.30 -34.03
C LYS A 121 3.57 -19.26 -33.22
N ASP A 122 3.69 -19.45 -31.91
CA ASP A 122 4.24 -18.49 -30.96
C ASP A 122 5.77 -18.52 -30.94
N LEU A 123 6.36 -17.43 -30.44
CA LEU A 123 7.79 -17.42 -30.15
C LEU A 123 8.10 -18.43 -29.06
N ASP A 124 9.16 -19.21 -29.27
CA ASP A 124 9.70 -20.02 -28.19
C ASP A 124 10.38 -19.14 -27.13
N TYR A 125 10.64 -19.74 -25.97
CA TYR A 125 11.25 -19.05 -24.84
C TYR A 125 12.59 -18.39 -25.20
N GLU A 126 13.48 -19.09 -25.92
CA GLU A 126 14.82 -18.58 -26.22
C GLU A 126 14.76 -17.38 -27.16
N GLN A 127 13.86 -17.41 -28.13
CA GLN A 127 13.62 -16.30 -29.06
C GLN A 127 13.04 -15.08 -28.32
N ALA A 128 11.99 -15.28 -27.54
CA ALA A 128 11.34 -14.20 -26.79
C ALA A 128 12.29 -13.60 -25.73
N PHE A 129 13.06 -14.44 -25.03
CA PHE A 129 14.03 -14.00 -24.05
C PHE A 129 15.21 -13.24 -24.68
N ALA A 130 15.70 -13.66 -25.84
CA ALA A 130 16.73 -12.92 -26.57
C ALA A 130 16.24 -11.51 -26.97
N ILE A 131 14.98 -11.39 -27.40
CA ILE A 131 14.33 -10.10 -27.68
C ILE A 131 14.24 -9.26 -26.40
N ALA A 132 13.80 -9.85 -25.29
CA ALA A 132 13.67 -9.15 -24.02
C ALA A 132 15.01 -8.63 -23.50
N ARG A 133 16.07 -9.45 -23.55
CA ARG A 133 17.44 -9.04 -23.19
C ARG A 133 17.92 -7.89 -24.06
N LYS A 134 17.73 -7.99 -25.37
CA LYS A 134 18.12 -6.93 -26.29
C LYS A 134 17.38 -5.63 -25.97
N ALA A 135 16.09 -5.70 -25.66
CA ALA A 135 15.32 -4.54 -25.27
C ALA A 135 15.89 -3.86 -24.02
N ILE A 136 16.29 -4.65 -23.00
CA ILE A 136 16.91 -4.12 -21.77
C ILE A 136 18.24 -3.42 -22.07
N ILE A 137 19.13 -4.08 -22.84
CA ILE A 137 20.42 -3.50 -23.22
C ILE A 137 20.21 -2.22 -24.03
N ASP A 138 19.30 -2.23 -25.00
CA ASP A 138 19.03 -1.08 -25.87
C ASP A 138 18.37 0.07 -25.10
N ALA A 139 17.50 -0.21 -24.11
CA ALA A 139 16.80 0.79 -23.32
C ALA A 139 17.69 1.39 -22.23
N PHE A 140 18.49 0.57 -21.55
CA PHE A 140 19.13 0.92 -20.29
C PHE A 140 20.66 0.83 -20.30
N GLY A 141 21.25 0.21 -21.32
CA GLY A 141 22.70 0.01 -21.41
C GLY A 141 23.23 -1.05 -20.43
N THR A 142 22.36 -1.90 -19.89
CA THR A 142 22.73 -2.96 -18.95
C THR A 142 23.75 -3.92 -19.59
N PRO A 143 24.89 -4.21 -18.95
CA PRO A 143 25.86 -5.19 -19.47
C PRO A 143 25.27 -6.60 -19.59
N GLU A 144 25.67 -7.34 -20.62
CA GLU A 144 25.22 -8.74 -20.80
C GLU A 144 25.57 -9.63 -19.60
N GLU A 145 26.76 -9.44 -19.03
CA GLU A 145 27.26 -10.17 -17.87
C GLU A 145 26.41 -9.95 -16.60
N GLU A 146 25.78 -8.79 -16.47
CA GLU A 146 24.84 -8.51 -15.38
C GLU A 146 23.53 -9.27 -15.58
N LEU A 147 22.99 -9.28 -16.81
CA LEU A 147 21.79 -10.05 -17.13
C LEU A 147 22.03 -11.55 -16.97
N ASP A 148 23.21 -12.05 -17.34
CA ASP A 148 23.59 -13.46 -17.13
C ASP A 148 23.68 -13.82 -15.64
N ALA A 149 24.00 -12.83 -14.79
CA ALA A 149 24.07 -13.00 -13.35
C ALA A 149 22.69 -12.96 -12.67
N MET A 150 21.61 -12.59 -13.37
CA MET A 150 20.25 -12.48 -12.82
C MET A 150 19.46 -13.80 -12.94
N GLY A 151 18.42 -13.96 -12.13
CA GLY A 151 17.36 -14.95 -12.33
C GLY A 151 16.34 -14.45 -13.35
N VAL A 152 15.74 -15.38 -14.07
CA VAL A 152 14.77 -15.12 -15.13
C VAL A 152 13.52 -15.92 -14.82
N TYR A 153 12.39 -15.22 -14.74
CA TYR A 153 11.10 -15.78 -14.39
C TYR A 153 10.13 -15.44 -15.53
N PRO A 154 9.96 -16.35 -16.51
CA PRO A 154 9.09 -16.12 -17.63
C PRO A 154 7.65 -16.53 -17.31
N ASN A 155 6.70 -15.72 -17.78
CA ASN A 155 5.27 -16.03 -17.82
C ASN A 155 4.77 -15.90 -19.26
N PHE A 156 3.85 -16.76 -19.68
CA PHE A 156 3.23 -16.66 -21.00
C PHE A 156 1.73 -16.51 -20.84
N PHE A 157 1.19 -15.42 -21.38
CA PHE A 157 -0.21 -15.06 -21.29
C PHE A 157 -0.92 -15.31 -22.61
N HIS A 158 -2.08 -15.95 -22.50
CA HIS A 158 -3.05 -16.04 -23.57
C HIS A 158 -4.33 -15.40 -23.04
N SER A 159 -4.69 -14.21 -23.53
CA SER A 159 -5.97 -13.60 -23.23
C SER A 159 -7.01 -14.14 -24.21
N PRO A 160 -7.95 -15.01 -23.79
CA PRO A 160 -8.96 -15.54 -24.69
C PRO A 160 -10.06 -14.50 -25.00
N TYR A 161 -10.14 -13.39 -24.26
CA TYR A 161 -11.23 -12.40 -24.35
C TYR A 161 -10.88 -11.16 -25.15
N GLU A 162 -9.61 -10.78 -25.10
CA GLU A 162 -9.09 -9.76 -25.97
C GLU A 162 -8.61 -10.50 -27.22
N ASP A 163 -9.00 -10.08 -28.42
CA ASP A 163 -8.42 -10.60 -29.68
C ASP A 163 -6.92 -10.20 -29.81
N GLU A 164 -6.29 -9.87 -28.69
CA GLU A 164 -4.98 -9.28 -28.54
C GLU A 164 -3.97 -10.39 -28.20
N VAL A 165 -3.08 -10.55 -29.17
CA VAL A 165 -1.70 -11.00 -29.11
C VAL A 165 -1.29 -11.76 -27.84
N ASN A 166 -1.01 -13.05 -28.00
CA ASN A 166 -0.30 -13.85 -27.00
C ASN A 166 0.98 -13.13 -26.57
N GLU A 167 1.41 -13.20 -25.32
CA GLU A 167 2.59 -12.46 -24.89
C GLU A 167 3.44 -13.22 -23.89
N TRP A 168 4.74 -12.95 -23.97
CA TRP A 168 5.71 -13.34 -22.96
C TRP A 168 5.97 -12.18 -22.04
N GLU A 169 5.88 -12.40 -20.73
CA GLU A 169 6.41 -11.52 -19.71
C GLU A 169 7.67 -12.12 -19.10
N PHE A 170 8.73 -11.33 -19.01
CA PHE A 170 9.97 -11.70 -18.34
C PHE A 170 10.19 -10.79 -17.15
N TYR A 171 10.32 -11.41 -15.98
CA TYR A 171 10.81 -10.77 -14.78
C TYR A 171 12.27 -11.18 -14.60
N ILE A 172 13.20 -10.24 -14.76
CA ILE A 172 14.65 -10.49 -14.72
C ILE A 172 15.20 -9.74 -13.51
N THR A 173 15.60 -10.48 -12.47
CA THR A 173 15.90 -9.95 -11.12
C THR A 173 17.21 -10.53 -10.59
N PRO A 174 18.00 -9.84 -9.75
CA PRO A 174 19.24 -10.39 -9.17
C PRO A 174 19.00 -11.64 -8.31
N ARG A 175 17.76 -11.91 -7.91
CA ARG A 175 17.39 -13.08 -7.12
C ARG A 175 17.30 -14.32 -8.00
N LYS A 176 17.69 -15.46 -7.44
CA LYS A 176 17.62 -16.77 -8.10
C LYS A 176 16.92 -17.77 -7.21
N GLY A 177 16.03 -18.57 -7.80
CA GLY A 177 15.33 -19.65 -7.10
C GLY A 177 14.32 -19.19 -6.05
N VAL A 178 13.85 -17.94 -6.11
CA VAL A 178 12.73 -17.42 -5.29
C VAL A 178 11.38 -17.58 -5.98
N ASN A 179 10.28 -17.58 -5.21
CA ASN A 179 8.93 -17.41 -5.73
C ASN A 179 8.67 -15.90 -5.89
N ILE A 180 8.54 -15.44 -7.13
CA ILE A 180 8.45 -14.00 -7.43
C ILE A 180 7.09 -13.39 -7.05
N ASP A 181 6.05 -14.22 -6.99
CA ASP A 181 4.68 -13.79 -6.65
C ASP A 181 4.55 -13.45 -5.16
N GLU A 182 5.41 -14.02 -4.31
CA GLU A 182 5.44 -13.81 -2.86
C GLU A 182 6.48 -12.76 -2.43
N ASP A 183 7.23 -12.19 -3.37
CA ASP A 183 8.46 -11.46 -3.09
C ASP A 183 8.42 -10.04 -3.67
N HIS A 184 7.82 -9.11 -2.92
CA HIS A 184 7.46 -7.76 -3.37
C HIS A 184 8.53 -6.67 -3.13
N ASP A 185 9.56 -6.94 -2.32
CA ASP A 185 10.61 -5.95 -2.02
C ASP A 185 11.85 -6.22 -2.86
N TYR A 186 12.37 -5.21 -3.58
CA TYR A 186 13.51 -5.39 -4.47
C TYR A 186 14.65 -4.45 -4.04
N GLY A 187 15.89 -4.95 -4.04
CA GLY A 187 17.10 -4.10 -3.94
C GLY A 187 17.82 -4.02 -5.28
N PRO A 188 18.79 -3.10 -5.46
CA PRO A 188 19.64 -3.04 -6.64
C PRO A 188 20.32 -4.39 -6.94
N PRO A 189 20.48 -4.81 -8.21
CA PRO A 189 20.16 -4.11 -9.46
C PRO A 189 18.68 -4.04 -9.88
N GLY A 190 17.73 -4.42 -9.03
CA GLY A 190 16.29 -4.32 -9.31
C GLY A 190 15.76 -5.36 -10.27
N GLU A 191 14.51 -5.19 -10.68
CA GLU A 191 13.83 -6.13 -11.57
C GLU A 191 13.53 -5.46 -12.92
N TYR A 192 13.91 -6.10 -14.03
CA TYR A 192 13.39 -5.72 -15.34
C TYR A 192 12.10 -6.48 -15.60
N ARG A 193 11.08 -5.76 -16.07
CA ARG A 193 9.82 -6.32 -16.56
C ARG A 193 9.70 -6.05 -18.05
N VAL A 194 9.70 -7.10 -18.84
CA VAL A 194 9.66 -6.99 -20.30
C VAL A 194 8.52 -7.83 -20.84
N THR A 195 7.64 -7.20 -21.60
CA THR A 195 6.54 -7.86 -22.29
C THR A 195 6.82 -7.90 -23.78
N VAL A 196 6.82 -9.10 -24.36
CA VAL A 196 7.08 -9.37 -25.77
C VAL A 196 5.86 -10.02 -26.39
N ALA A 197 5.25 -9.32 -27.34
CA ALA A 197 4.16 -9.83 -28.14
C ALA A 197 4.60 -11.03 -28.99
N SER A 198 3.80 -12.08 -28.98
CA SER A 198 3.97 -13.31 -29.73
C SER A 198 2.83 -13.48 -30.76
N PRO A 199 3.14 -13.80 -32.02
CA PRO A 199 4.46 -14.20 -32.52
C PRO A 199 5.32 -13.07 -33.10
N SER A 200 4.86 -11.80 -33.01
CA SER A 200 5.49 -10.69 -33.72
C SER A 200 6.90 -10.37 -33.24
N GLY A 201 7.21 -10.64 -31.96
CA GLY A 201 8.44 -10.22 -31.31
C GLY A 201 8.48 -8.73 -30.99
N GLU A 202 7.34 -8.04 -31.09
CA GLU A 202 7.24 -6.63 -30.71
C GLU A 202 7.38 -6.49 -29.19
N VAL A 203 8.23 -5.56 -28.75
CA VAL A 203 8.41 -5.27 -27.33
C VAL A 203 7.31 -4.29 -26.92
N MET A 204 6.29 -4.80 -26.24
CA MET A 204 5.14 -4.04 -25.78
C MET A 204 5.49 -3.19 -24.55
N MET A 205 6.35 -3.72 -23.68
CA MET A 205 6.81 -3.05 -22.47
C MET A 205 8.26 -3.43 -22.19
N CYS A 206 9.07 -2.47 -21.77
CA CYS A 206 10.41 -2.72 -21.22
C CYS A 206 10.64 -1.72 -20.10
N ASN A 207 10.32 -2.14 -18.88
CA ASN A 207 10.38 -1.31 -17.69
C ASN A 207 11.39 -1.88 -16.71
N TRP A 208 11.84 -1.01 -15.81
CA TRP A 208 12.64 -1.37 -14.67
C TRP A 208 11.84 -1.04 -13.41
N TYR A 209 11.54 -2.07 -12.63
CA TYR A 209 10.69 -2.05 -11.46
C TYR A 209 11.57 -1.94 -10.22
N LEU A 210 11.70 -0.70 -9.74
CA LEU A 210 12.31 -0.35 -8.47
C LEU A 210 11.91 1.08 -8.08
N ASP A 211 11.79 1.31 -6.78
CA ASP A 211 11.69 2.66 -6.20
C ASP A 211 13.04 3.43 -6.27
N ASP A 212 14.16 2.72 -6.40
CA ASP A 212 15.53 3.26 -6.30
C ASP A 212 16.25 3.46 -7.65
N PHE A 213 15.61 4.14 -8.63
CA PHE A 213 16.24 4.44 -9.94
C PHE A 213 17.53 5.24 -9.86
N PHE A 214 17.64 6.07 -8.85
CA PHE A 214 18.83 6.83 -8.55
C PHE A 214 19.54 6.19 -7.34
N PRO A 215 20.86 6.40 -7.16
CA PRO A 215 21.76 7.09 -8.08
C PRO A 215 22.42 6.18 -9.11
N ASP A 216 22.78 4.95 -8.73
CA ASP A 216 23.71 4.12 -9.50
C ASP A 216 23.18 3.72 -10.87
N TYR A 217 21.90 3.36 -10.95
CA TYR A 217 21.30 2.95 -12.21
C TYR A 217 21.08 4.13 -13.16
N ALA A 218 20.62 5.26 -12.65
CA ALA A 218 20.57 6.51 -13.40
C ALA A 218 21.94 6.92 -13.95
N ARG A 219 23.04 6.72 -13.20
CA ARG A 219 24.42 7.02 -13.67
C ARG A 219 24.79 6.13 -14.84
N ARG A 220 24.59 4.82 -14.73
CA ARG A 220 24.87 3.87 -15.83
C ARG A 220 24.03 4.17 -17.07
N THR A 221 22.75 4.42 -16.89
CA THR A 221 21.82 4.77 -17.98
C THR A 221 22.24 6.08 -18.66
N TRP A 222 22.71 7.06 -17.87
CA TRP A 222 23.28 8.31 -18.37
C TRP A 222 24.56 8.09 -19.18
N GLU A 223 25.50 7.32 -18.65
CA GLU A 223 26.77 6.96 -19.29
C GLU A 223 26.57 6.15 -20.60
N ALA A 224 25.52 5.34 -20.66
CA ALA A 224 25.08 4.65 -21.87
C ALA A 224 24.45 5.59 -22.93
N GLY A 225 24.42 6.90 -22.68
CA GLY A 225 23.92 7.91 -23.60
C GLY A 225 22.40 8.10 -23.57
N LYS A 226 21.69 7.46 -22.63
CA LYS A 226 20.21 7.54 -22.51
C LYS A 226 19.78 8.72 -21.64
N LYS A 227 20.35 9.89 -21.92
CA LYS A 227 20.21 11.11 -21.11
C LYS A 227 18.76 11.59 -20.97
N ASP A 228 17.99 11.55 -22.06
CA ASP A 228 16.58 11.98 -22.07
C ASP A 228 15.71 11.13 -21.13
N TYR A 229 15.99 9.83 -21.04
CA TYR A 229 15.28 8.92 -20.16
C TYR A 229 15.56 9.24 -18.68
N VAL A 230 16.83 9.43 -18.33
CA VAL A 230 17.24 9.82 -16.97
C VAL A 230 16.64 11.17 -16.58
N PHE A 231 16.68 12.17 -17.47
CA PHE A 231 16.07 13.47 -17.22
C PHE A 231 14.54 13.39 -17.11
N GLY A 232 13.89 12.54 -17.91
CA GLY A 232 12.46 12.25 -17.80
C GLY A 232 12.10 11.69 -16.42
N ARG A 233 12.90 10.76 -15.88
CA ARG A 233 12.73 10.19 -14.53
C ARG A 233 13.01 11.21 -13.43
N ALA A 234 13.94 12.15 -13.64
CA ALA A 234 14.26 13.22 -12.69
C ALA A 234 13.08 14.18 -12.43
N LYS A 235 12.07 14.19 -13.29
CA LYS A 235 10.82 14.98 -13.11
C LYS A 235 9.88 14.41 -12.07
N ASN A 236 10.14 13.18 -11.61
CA ASN A 236 9.33 12.52 -10.59
C ASN A 236 9.90 12.74 -9.20
N VAL A 237 9.07 12.48 -8.20
CA VAL A 237 9.38 12.78 -6.80
C VAL A 237 10.57 11.97 -6.26
N GLN A 238 10.78 10.75 -6.78
CA GLN A 238 11.87 9.86 -6.37
C GLN A 238 13.25 10.48 -6.54
N PHE A 239 13.43 11.38 -7.51
CA PHE A 239 14.71 12.08 -7.71
C PHE A 239 15.10 12.96 -6.52
N PHE A 240 14.11 13.61 -5.91
CA PHE A 240 14.36 14.49 -4.77
C PHE A 240 14.46 13.72 -3.45
N MET A 241 14.08 12.45 -3.46
CA MET A 241 14.29 11.54 -2.34
C MET A 241 15.74 11.07 -2.22
N GLN A 242 16.57 11.37 -3.23
CA GLN A 242 17.96 10.96 -3.28
C GLN A 242 18.82 11.82 -2.36
N PRO A 243 19.98 11.31 -1.90
CA PRO A 243 20.96 12.13 -1.22
C PRO A 243 21.25 13.44 -1.96
N PHE A 244 21.40 14.53 -1.22
CA PHE A 244 21.61 15.87 -1.82
C PHE A 244 22.80 15.90 -2.78
N GLU A 245 23.85 15.15 -2.47
CA GLU A 245 25.03 15.00 -3.34
C GLU A 245 24.72 14.35 -4.70
N ASP A 246 23.81 13.37 -4.73
CA ASP A 246 23.36 12.73 -5.97
C ASP A 246 22.46 13.65 -6.78
N GLN A 247 21.56 14.37 -6.11
CA GLN A 247 20.75 15.40 -6.76
C GLN A 247 21.66 16.44 -7.42
N VAL A 248 22.64 16.99 -6.69
CA VAL A 248 23.60 17.96 -7.22
C VAL A 248 24.40 17.37 -8.39
N TYR A 249 24.85 16.13 -8.28
CA TYR A 249 25.54 15.45 -9.37
C TYR A 249 24.69 15.43 -10.64
N PHE A 250 23.45 14.95 -10.57
CA PHE A 250 22.58 14.84 -11.74
C PHE A 250 22.12 16.21 -12.26
N MET A 251 21.83 17.17 -11.38
CA MET A 251 21.50 18.55 -11.77
C MET A 251 22.64 19.17 -12.59
N ASN A 252 23.89 18.99 -12.17
CA ASN A 252 25.06 19.44 -12.93
C ASN A 252 25.16 18.71 -14.28
N GLN A 253 24.96 17.39 -14.30
CA GLN A 253 24.96 16.61 -15.54
C GLN A 253 23.87 17.08 -16.52
N PHE A 254 22.67 17.38 -16.03
CA PHE A 254 21.56 17.91 -16.83
C PHE A 254 21.87 19.31 -17.37
N GLU A 255 22.44 20.19 -16.55
CA GLU A 255 22.86 21.53 -16.96
C GLU A 255 23.94 21.48 -18.05
N GLU A 256 24.98 20.67 -17.84
CA GLU A 256 26.07 20.48 -18.81
C GLU A 256 25.58 19.91 -20.15
N ALA A 257 24.54 19.08 -20.11
CA ALA A 257 23.89 18.54 -21.30
C ALA A 257 22.87 19.49 -21.95
N GLY A 258 22.61 20.65 -21.35
CA GLY A 258 21.72 21.69 -21.89
C GLY A 258 20.23 21.44 -21.65
N TYR A 259 19.86 20.62 -20.66
CA TYR A 259 18.46 20.44 -20.27
C TYR A 259 17.92 21.66 -19.51
N ASP A 260 16.63 21.91 -19.70
CA ASP A 260 15.91 22.97 -18.97
C ASP A 260 15.55 22.50 -17.56
N LEU A 261 16.39 22.85 -16.59
CA LEU A 261 16.22 22.46 -15.19
C LEU A 261 14.92 22.98 -14.57
N SER A 262 14.26 23.99 -15.14
CA SER A 262 12.98 24.47 -14.62
C SER A 262 11.89 23.39 -14.65
N GLN A 263 12.04 22.37 -15.52
CA GLN A 263 11.12 21.23 -15.59
C GLN A 263 11.24 20.26 -14.40
N ILE A 264 12.38 20.31 -13.70
CA ILE A 264 12.66 19.55 -12.48
C ILE A 264 12.90 20.47 -11.28
N GLN A 265 12.70 21.77 -11.40
CA GLN A 265 12.62 22.66 -10.23
C GLN A 265 11.15 22.77 -9.84
N LYS A 266 10.77 21.95 -8.87
CA LYS A 266 9.41 21.89 -8.35
C LYS A 266 9.31 22.84 -7.15
N SER A 267 8.17 23.52 -6.98
CA SER A 267 7.93 24.21 -5.72
C SER A 267 7.72 23.18 -4.62
N ASP A 268 8.01 23.55 -3.37
CA ASP A 268 7.80 22.65 -2.23
C ASP A 268 6.34 22.17 -2.14
N GLU A 269 5.36 22.98 -2.55
CA GLU A 269 3.95 22.57 -2.65
C GLU A 269 3.72 21.48 -3.71
N GLU A 270 4.34 21.60 -4.90
CA GLU A 270 4.25 20.56 -5.95
C GLU A 270 4.97 19.28 -5.50
N MET A 271 6.05 19.42 -4.74
CA MET A 271 6.77 18.28 -4.16
C MET A 271 5.95 17.57 -3.10
N LEU A 272 5.42 18.30 -2.12
CA LEU A 272 4.64 17.73 -1.02
C LEU A 272 3.35 17.05 -1.50
N SER A 273 2.68 17.63 -2.50
CA SER A 273 1.48 17.02 -3.12
C SER A 273 1.78 15.72 -3.87
N ARG A 274 3.01 15.54 -4.39
CA ARG A 274 3.43 14.28 -5.02
C ARG A 274 3.92 13.23 -4.01
N LEU A 275 4.43 13.65 -2.85
CA LEU A 275 4.84 12.78 -1.74
C LEU A 275 3.70 12.28 -0.88
N GLU A 276 2.53 12.89 -1.02
CA GLU A 276 1.44 12.70 -0.08
C GLU A 276 0.98 11.25 0.04
N THR A 277 0.92 10.49 -1.06
CA THR A 277 0.58 9.06 -0.99
C THR A 277 1.63 8.30 -0.18
N THR A 278 2.92 8.56 -0.41
CA THR A 278 4.01 7.97 0.38
C THR A 278 3.90 8.33 1.85
N LEU A 279 3.66 9.61 2.18
CA LEU A 279 3.52 10.07 3.56
C LEU A 279 2.24 9.56 4.24
N ALA A 280 1.17 9.29 3.49
CA ALA A 280 -0.10 8.77 4.01
C ALA A 280 0.00 7.29 4.43
N PHE A 281 0.92 6.54 3.81
CA PHE A 281 1.14 5.10 4.02
C PHE A 281 2.47 4.77 4.72
N ALA A 282 3.21 5.77 5.20
CA ALA A 282 4.45 5.54 5.93
C ALA A 282 4.26 4.64 7.16
N GLU A 283 5.25 3.82 7.49
CA GLU A 283 5.13 2.87 8.59
C GLU A 283 5.05 3.57 9.97
N PRO A 284 4.25 3.05 10.93
CA PRO A 284 4.07 3.70 12.24
C PRO A 284 5.34 3.80 13.09
N ASP A 285 6.32 2.92 12.88
CA ASP A 285 7.57 2.83 13.65
C ASP A 285 8.56 3.94 13.27
N GLU A 286 8.44 4.53 12.09
CA GLU A 286 9.18 5.73 11.70
C GLU A 286 8.67 7.01 12.39
N ASN A 287 7.55 6.95 13.12
CA ASN A 287 6.95 8.10 13.77
C ASN A 287 7.86 8.79 14.80
N LEU A 288 8.38 9.94 14.42
CA LEU A 288 9.26 10.77 15.25
C LEU A 288 8.50 11.66 16.25
N LEU A 289 7.16 11.62 16.31
CA LEU A 289 6.39 12.50 17.21
C LEU A 289 6.82 12.37 18.69
N TYR A 290 7.34 11.19 19.06
CA TYR A 290 7.81 10.90 20.42
C TYR A 290 9.33 11.03 20.61
N ALA A 291 10.08 11.29 19.55
CA ALA A 291 11.53 11.42 19.63
C ALA A 291 11.93 12.65 20.46
N ASP A 292 12.89 12.47 21.36
CA ASP A 292 13.35 13.51 22.28
C ASP A 292 14.56 14.28 21.71
N THR A 293 14.48 14.71 20.45
CA THR A 293 15.55 15.48 19.80
C THR A 293 15.22 16.98 19.73
N PRO A 294 16.23 17.88 19.74
CA PRO A 294 16.00 19.31 19.57
C PRO A 294 15.23 19.67 18.29
N GLU A 295 15.50 18.95 17.20
CA GLU A 295 14.89 19.16 15.89
C GLU A 295 13.41 18.81 15.90
N VAL A 296 13.05 17.67 16.49
CA VAL A 296 11.65 17.24 16.61
C VAL A 296 10.87 18.19 17.52
N LYS A 297 11.47 18.65 18.62
CA LYS A 297 10.86 19.67 19.48
C LYS A 297 10.61 20.98 18.73
N ALA A 298 11.56 21.42 17.91
CA ALA A 298 11.42 22.61 17.09
C ALA A 298 10.34 22.44 16.02
N ALA A 299 10.30 21.29 15.34
CA ALA A 299 9.27 20.97 14.35
C ALA A 299 7.87 20.94 14.96
N ILE A 300 7.70 20.31 16.12
CA ILE A 300 6.43 20.29 16.87
C ILE A 300 6.04 21.72 17.28
N ALA A 301 6.94 22.51 17.86
CA ALA A 301 6.64 23.88 18.27
C ALA A 301 6.26 24.77 17.07
N ALA A 302 6.90 24.57 15.92
CA ALA A 302 6.55 25.24 14.68
C ALA A 302 5.16 24.81 14.18
N MET A 303 4.85 23.51 14.23
CA MET A 303 3.53 22.98 13.86
C MET A 303 2.42 23.49 14.79
N GLU A 304 2.66 23.52 16.11
CA GLU A 304 1.75 24.12 17.10
C GLU A 304 1.48 25.59 16.78
N LYS A 305 2.51 26.34 16.37
CA LYS A 305 2.37 27.75 15.99
C LYS A 305 1.57 27.94 14.69
N VAL A 306 1.74 27.05 13.72
CA VAL A 306 1.11 27.16 12.39
C VAL A 306 -0.33 26.65 12.40
N SER A 307 -0.56 25.47 12.98
CA SER A 307 -1.86 24.80 12.98
C SER A 307 -2.70 25.12 14.24
N GLY A 308 -2.06 25.65 15.28
CA GLY A 308 -2.63 25.75 16.62
C GLY A 308 -2.49 24.44 17.43
N LEU A 309 -2.58 23.28 16.78
CA LEU A 309 -2.73 21.97 17.44
C LEU A 309 -1.57 21.68 18.38
N THR A 310 -1.84 21.46 19.67
CA THR A 310 -0.82 21.00 20.63
C THR A 310 -0.30 19.60 20.31
N LYS A 311 0.89 19.24 20.79
CA LYS A 311 1.40 17.85 20.69
C LYS A 311 0.39 16.80 21.14
N GLN A 312 -0.24 17.01 22.29
CA GLN A 312 -1.25 16.08 22.82
C GLN A 312 -2.45 15.91 21.89
N GLN A 313 -2.85 16.99 21.20
CA GLN A 313 -3.93 16.93 20.21
C GLN A 313 -3.48 16.21 18.93
N MET A 314 -2.25 16.45 18.46
CA MET A 314 -1.68 15.71 17.33
C MET A 314 -1.60 14.19 17.61
N GLU A 315 -1.22 13.79 18.82
CA GLU A 315 -1.22 12.38 19.25
C GLU A 315 -2.63 11.76 19.18
N LYS A 316 -3.66 12.54 19.56
CA LYS A 316 -5.06 12.09 19.54
C LYS A 316 -5.58 11.91 18.13
N PHE A 317 -5.19 12.76 17.19
CA PHE A 317 -5.69 12.78 15.82
C PHE A 317 -4.81 12.01 14.83
N SER A 318 -4.03 11.04 15.30
CA SER A 318 -3.29 10.10 14.43
C SER A 318 -2.33 10.76 13.43
N PHE A 319 -1.68 11.84 13.85
CA PHE A 319 -0.58 12.41 13.07
C PHE A 319 0.68 11.55 13.20
N ILE A 320 1.43 11.46 12.11
CA ILE A 320 2.82 11.00 12.11
C ILE A 320 3.70 12.19 11.76
N LEU A 321 4.80 12.31 12.51
CA LEU A 321 5.91 13.19 12.19
C LEU A 321 7.07 12.36 11.62
N LEU A 322 7.55 12.69 10.44
CA LEU A 322 8.67 12.00 9.77
C LEU A 322 9.71 13.03 9.31
N PRO A 323 10.97 12.64 9.08
CA PRO A 323 11.84 13.41 8.22
C PRO A 323 11.18 13.56 6.85
N SER A 324 11.33 14.72 6.22
CA SER A 324 11.02 14.81 4.80
C SER A 324 11.94 13.84 4.06
N PRO A 325 11.40 13.03 3.13
CA PRO A 325 12.26 12.22 2.28
C PRO A 325 13.06 13.12 1.33
N ILE A 326 12.71 14.40 1.18
CA ILE A 326 13.42 15.35 0.33
C ILE A 326 14.74 15.73 0.97
N ALA A 327 15.86 15.40 0.33
CA ALA A 327 17.13 15.97 0.75
C ALA A 327 17.21 17.45 0.33
N SER A 328 17.33 18.34 1.32
CA SER A 328 17.38 19.78 1.10
C SER A 328 18.51 20.43 1.93
N ALA A 329 18.71 21.73 1.73
CA ALA A 329 19.62 22.51 2.57
C ALA A 329 19.03 22.84 3.96
N THR A 330 17.75 22.51 4.19
CA THR A 330 17.05 22.66 5.46
C THR A 330 16.87 21.30 6.12
N ARG A 331 16.47 21.31 7.40
CA ARG A 331 15.99 20.10 8.08
C ARG A 331 14.48 20.09 7.99
N ASP A 332 13.97 19.26 7.10
CA ASP A 332 12.55 19.24 6.77
C ASP A 332 11.85 18.10 7.51
N TYR A 333 10.69 18.40 8.08
CA TYR A 333 9.86 17.46 8.80
C TYR A 333 8.44 17.48 8.25
N CYS A 334 7.89 16.32 7.93
CA CYS A 334 6.55 16.17 7.39
C CYS A 334 5.59 15.71 8.49
N PHE A 335 4.48 16.43 8.67
CA PHE A 335 3.32 15.97 9.41
C PHE A 335 2.31 15.41 8.42
N SER A 336 1.98 14.15 8.60
CA SER A 336 1.01 13.44 7.78
C SER A 336 -0.11 12.90 8.66
N PHE A 337 -1.32 12.88 8.13
CA PHE A 337 -2.39 12.09 8.74
C PHE A 337 -2.26 10.65 8.22
N ASN A 338 -1.90 9.72 9.09
CA ASN A 338 -1.66 8.35 8.66
C ASN A 338 -2.92 7.49 8.76
N TYR A 339 -3.32 6.92 7.62
CA TYR A 339 -4.51 6.08 7.47
C TYR A 339 -4.32 4.68 8.06
N GLU A 340 -3.11 4.14 8.03
CA GLU A 340 -2.78 2.81 8.54
C GLU A 340 -2.78 2.77 10.08
N ILE A 341 -2.31 3.83 10.76
CA ILE A 341 -2.46 3.94 12.23
C ILE A 341 -3.94 4.03 12.63
N GLN A 342 -4.76 4.71 11.82
CA GLN A 342 -6.22 4.67 12.00
C GLN A 342 -6.75 3.25 11.78
N PHE A 343 -6.26 2.54 10.76
CA PHE A 343 -6.61 1.13 10.48
C PHE A 343 -6.19 0.17 11.59
N GLN A 344 -5.00 0.31 12.16
CA GLN A 344 -4.57 -0.50 13.31
C GLN A 344 -5.40 -0.18 14.57
N LYS A 345 -5.76 1.09 14.80
CA LYS A 345 -6.74 1.45 15.84
C LYS A 345 -8.14 0.86 15.54
N LEU A 346 -8.50 0.67 14.27
CA LEU A 346 -9.73 0.01 13.82
C LEU A 346 -9.67 -1.51 14.03
N GLU A 347 -8.55 -2.16 13.71
CA GLU A 347 -8.31 -3.60 13.94
C GLU A 347 -8.29 -3.95 15.44
N GLU A 348 -7.83 -3.03 16.29
CA GLU A 348 -7.98 -3.13 17.74
C GLU A 348 -9.44 -3.00 18.24
N ASN A 349 -10.43 -2.85 17.35
CA ASN A 349 -11.87 -2.69 17.63
C ASN A 349 -12.19 -1.47 18.51
N ARG A 350 -11.44 -0.37 18.37
CA ARG A 350 -11.63 0.82 19.21
C ARG A 350 -12.34 1.99 18.54
N VAL A 351 -12.55 1.93 17.23
CA VAL A 351 -13.15 3.01 16.44
C VAL A 351 -14.37 2.48 15.72
N THR A 352 -15.50 3.16 15.87
CA THR A 352 -16.77 2.73 15.29
C THR A 352 -16.94 3.22 13.85
N GLU A 353 -17.93 2.72 13.09
CA GLU A 353 -18.00 2.96 11.65
C GLU A 353 -18.20 4.44 11.26
N PHE A 354 -19.09 5.15 11.93
CA PHE A 354 -19.30 6.58 11.66
C PHE A 354 -18.15 7.45 12.18
N GLU A 355 -17.54 7.06 13.30
CA GLU A 355 -16.29 7.66 13.79
C GLU A 355 -15.18 7.55 12.73
N ASN A 356 -15.04 6.36 12.14
CA ASN A 356 -14.10 6.10 11.06
C ASN A 356 -14.36 6.98 9.83
N ARG A 357 -15.64 7.17 9.45
CA ARG A 357 -16.00 8.01 8.31
C ARG A 357 -15.66 9.49 8.52
N ILE A 358 -15.72 9.97 9.76
CA ILE A 358 -15.32 11.33 10.13
C ILE A 358 -13.80 11.45 10.11
N LEU A 359 -13.10 10.52 10.75
CA LEU A 359 -11.64 10.46 10.70
C LEU A 359 -11.12 10.36 9.25
N SER A 360 -11.80 9.61 8.38
CA SER A 360 -11.49 9.50 6.95
C SER A 360 -11.79 10.77 6.13
N TYR A 361 -12.66 11.65 6.64
CA TYR A 361 -12.90 12.96 6.04
C TYR A 361 -11.79 13.95 6.46
N ILE A 362 -11.34 13.82 7.70
CA ILE A 362 -10.34 14.67 8.37
C ILE A 362 -8.92 14.30 8.00
N SER A 363 -8.66 13.04 7.73
CA SER A 363 -7.39 12.56 7.16
C SER A 363 -7.06 13.20 5.82
N ARG A 364 -8.04 13.87 5.21
CA ARG A 364 -7.91 14.64 3.97
C ARG A 364 -7.58 16.13 4.21
N LEU A 365 -7.40 16.56 5.46
CA LEU A 365 -6.99 17.93 5.81
C LEU A 365 -5.53 18.25 5.41
N GLY A 366 -4.79 17.23 4.97
CA GLY A 366 -3.58 17.41 4.18
C GLY A 366 -2.30 17.19 4.97
N HIS A 367 -1.20 17.38 4.27
CA HIS A 367 0.15 17.14 4.76
C HIS A 367 0.81 18.49 5.01
N HIS A 368 1.55 18.61 6.10
CA HIS A 368 2.39 19.78 6.36
C HIS A 368 3.86 19.40 6.24
N MET A 369 4.67 20.31 5.72
CA MET A 369 6.11 20.23 5.79
C MET A 369 6.65 21.46 6.51
N ILE A 370 7.43 21.23 7.57
CA ILE A 370 8.10 22.24 8.37
C ILE A 370 9.58 22.22 7.99
N CYS A 371 10.07 23.31 7.41
CA CYS A 371 11.48 23.48 7.05
C CYS A 371 12.19 24.25 8.15
N LEU A 372 13.17 23.62 8.79
CA LEU A 372 13.97 24.22 9.84
C LEU A 372 15.35 24.62 9.31
N ASP A 373 15.84 25.77 9.76
CA ASP A 373 17.25 26.11 9.60
C ASP A 373 18.12 25.11 10.38
N PRO A 374 19.15 24.50 9.76
CA PRO A 374 19.90 23.42 10.38
C PRO A 374 20.73 23.83 11.60
N ASP A 375 21.12 25.12 11.71
CA ASP A 375 21.96 25.63 12.79
C ASP A 375 21.15 26.20 13.95
N THR A 376 20.08 26.95 13.64
CA THR A 376 19.26 27.65 14.62
C THR A 376 18.00 26.89 15.02
N LEU A 377 17.57 25.93 14.18
CA LEU A 377 16.30 25.20 14.29
C LEU A 377 15.06 26.11 14.24
N GLU A 378 15.22 27.36 13.80
CA GLU A 378 14.08 28.23 13.55
C GLU A 378 13.34 27.77 12.29
N ALA A 379 12.00 27.78 12.34
CA ALA A 379 11.19 27.47 11.17
C ALA A 379 11.34 28.59 10.13
N VAL A 380 11.98 28.27 9.01
CA VAL A 380 12.20 29.20 7.91
C VAL A 380 11.07 29.17 6.90
N LYS A 381 10.38 28.03 6.78
CA LYS A 381 9.25 27.85 5.87
C LYS A 381 8.27 26.80 6.41
N THR A 382 7.00 26.97 6.06
CA THR A 382 5.98 25.95 6.26
C THR A 382 5.16 25.82 4.98
N VAL A 383 4.95 24.57 4.58
CA VAL A 383 4.24 24.18 3.36
C VAL A 383 3.07 23.30 3.75
N HIS A 384 1.96 23.45 3.05
CA HIS A 384 0.75 22.66 3.28
C HIS A 384 0.19 22.18 1.95
N ALA A 385 0.01 20.87 1.82
CA ALA A 385 -0.62 20.26 0.67
C ALA A 385 -2.15 20.26 0.87
N ASN A 386 -2.85 21.12 0.12
CA ASN A 386 -4.31 21.11 0.12
C ASN A 386 -4.82 19.88 -0.64
N ARG A 387 -5.42 18.90 0.05
CA ARG A 387 -5.87 17.66 -0.59
C ARG A 387 -7.36 17.39 -0.58
N THR A 388 -8.22 18.35 -0.90
CA THR A 388 -9.58 17.90 -1.21
C THR A 388 -10.23 18.60 -2.40
N PRO A 389 -10.89 17.82 -3.29
CA PRO A 389 -12.05 18.31 -4.01
C PRO A 389 -13.10 18.94 -3.08
N ALA A 390 -13.19 18.51 -1.81
CA ALA A 390 -13.96 19.20 -0.76
C ALA A 390 -13.40 20.59 -0.37
N TYR A 391 -12.10 20.87 -0.48
CA TYR A 391 -11.49 22.20 -0.30
C TYR A 391 -11.91 23.15 -1.42
N GLU A 392 -12.06 22.63 -2.65
CA GLU A 392 -12.59 23.37 -3.79
C GLU A 392 -14.13 23.45 -3.81
N LYS A 393 -14.81 22.49 -3.17
CA LYS A 393 -16.29 22.35 -3.14
C LYS A 393 -16.93 22.67 -1.78
N ALA A 394 -16.17 23.13 -0.79
CA ALA A 394 -16.72 23.54 0.49
C ALA A 394 -17.57 24.79 0.26
N ASP A 395 -18.89 24.61 0.29
CA ASP A 395 -19.86 25.67 0.02
C ASP A 395 -19.81 26.81 1.04
N ASP A 396 -19.32 26.53 2.27
CA ASP A 396 -19.27 27.51 3.35
C ASP A 396 -17.92 27.49 4.11
N PRO A 397 -17.03 28.45 3.85
CA PRO A 397 -15.76 28.58 4.60
C PRO A 397 -15.95 28.99 6.06
N SER A 398 -17.17 29.31 6.50
CA SER A 398 -17.48 29.61 7.90
C SER A 398 -17.80 28.36 8.74
N ALA A 399 -18.13 27.23 8.11
CA ALA A 399 -18.41 25.96 8.79
C ALA A 399 -17.12 25.17 9.08
N LEU A 400 -17.10 24.36 10.15
CA LEU A 400 -15.90 23.65 10.63
C LEU A 400 -15.18 22.87 9.52
N LEU A 401 -15.90 22.07 8.75
CA LEU A 401 -15.37 21.23 7.67
C LEU A 401 -15.09 22.00 6.38
N GLY A 402 -15.62 23.23 6.24
CA GLY A 402 -15.36 24.11 5.11
C GLY A 402 -14.22 25.11 5.34
N ARG A 403 -13.75 25.26 6.59
CA ARG A 403 -12.65 26.17 6.95
C ARG A 403 -11.31 25.66 6.38
N ARG A 404 -10.57 26.58 5.75
CA ARG A 404 -9.26 26.31 5.15
C ARG A 404 -8.11 26.27 6.15
N ASN A 405 -8.22 27.06 7.22
CA ASN A 405 -7.22 27.15 8.28
C ASN A 405 -7.92 26.88 9.59
N TRP A 406 -7.65 25.72 10.17
CA TRP A 406 -8.15 25.40 11.49
C TRP A 406 -7.30 26.12 12.53
N THR A 407 -7.96 26.46 13.61
CA THR A 407 -7.44 27.20 14.73
C THR A 407 -7.68 26.40 15.99
N ASN A 408 -7.05 26.79 17.09
CA ASN A 408 -7.27 26.15 18.38
C ASN A 408 -8.72 26.17 18.86
N SER A 409 -9.51 27.14 18.42
CA SER A 409 -10.94 27.18 18.73
C SER A 409 -11.76 26.11 18.00
N ASP A 410 -11.23 25.50 16.94
CA ASP A 410 -11.93 24.51 16.12
C ASP A 410 -11.81 23.09 16.70
N ILE A 411 -10.79 22.84 17.51
CA ILE A 411 -10.50 21.51 18.07
C ILE A 411 -11.63 21.00 18.99
N PRO A 412 -12.22 21.81 19.89
CA PRO A 412 -13.37 21.35 20.66
C PRO A 412 -14.60 21.01 19.80
N GLU A 413 -14.84 21.77 18.72
CA GLU A 413 -15.94 21.51 17.78
C GLU A 413 -15.69 20.20 17.02
N PHE A 414 -14.43 19.93 16.65
CA PHE A 414 -14.01 18.66 16.07
C PHE A 414 -14.24 17.48 17.01
N GLU A 415 -13.81 17.61 18.27
CA GLU A 415 -13.99 16.55 19.26
C GLU A 415 -15.48 16.27 19.50
N ALA A 416 -16.32 17.32 19.49
CA ALA A 416 -17.76 17.16 19.56
C ALA A 416 -18.30 16.36 18.36
N LEU A 417 -17.90 16.73 17.13
CA LEU A 417 -18.26 16.02 15.90
C LEU A 417 -17.90 14.52 15.96
N VAL A 418 -16.67 14.18 16.37
CA VAL A 418 -16.22 12.77 16.53
C VAL A 418 -17.02 12.04 17.60
N ASN A 419 -17.22 12.66 18.77
CA ASN A 419 -17.98 12.07 19.87
C ASN A 419 -19.45 11.83 19.51
N GLU A 420 -20.06 12.73 18.73
CA GLU A 420 -21.43 12.60 18.23
C GLU A 420 -21.55 11.43 17.24
N ALA A 421 -20.59 11.22 16.35
CA ALA A 421 -20.58 10.04 15.48
C ALA A 421 -20.41 8.73 16.25
N ALA A 422 -19.49 8.69 17.22
CA ALA A 422 -19.32 7.53 18.10
C ALA A 422 -20.58 7.25 18.94
N LEU A 423 -21.43 8.25 19.20
CA LEU A 423 -22.74 8.03 19.81
C LEU A 423 -23.72 7.34 18.85
N ILE A 424 -23.76 7.76 17.58
CA ILE A 424 -24.61 7.14 16.54
C ILE A 424 -24.28 5.65 16.42
N ASP A 425 -22.99 5.30 16.39
CA ASP A 425 -22.56 3.90 16.34
C ASP A 425 -23.00 3.10 17.57
N ARG A 426 -22.78 3.63 18.78
CA ARG A 426 -23.23 2.97 20.02
C ARG A 426 -24.75 2.78 20.07
N GLU A 427 -25.51 3.70 19.49
CA GLU A 427 -26.97 3.55 19.36
C GLU A 427 -27.35 2.44 18.37
N LEU A 428 -26.63 2.34 17.25
CA LEU A 428 -26.81 1.30 16.24
C LEU A 428 -26.47 -0.10 16.80
N GLU A 429 -25.32 -0.24 17.48
CA GLU A 429 -24.87 -1.50 18.10
C GLU A 429 -25.85 -2.01 19.15
N LYS A 430 -26.44 -1.11 19.94
CA LYS A 430 -27.47 -1.45 20.94
C LYS A 430 -28.82 -1.79 20.31
N GLY A 431 -28.98 -1.62 19.00
CA GLY A 431 -30.25 -1.77 18.29
C GLY A 431 -31.27 -0.71 18.67
N THR A 432 -30.84 0.43 19.24
CA THR A 432 -31.75 1.53 19.62
C THR A 432 -32.18 2.37 18.41
N ILE A 433 -31.40 2.32 17.33
CA ILE A 433 -31.74 2.87 16.02
C ILE A 433 -31.46 1.83 14.94
N THR A 434 -32.20 1.92 13.83
CA THR A 434 -31.93 1.16 12.62
C THR A 434 -30.74 1.73 11.85
N ARG A 435 -30.19 0.93 10.92
CA ARG A 435 -29.11 1.38 10.04
C ARG A 435 -29.47 2.66 9.25
N ASN A 436 -30.70 2.73 8.73
CA ASN A 436 -31.15 3.89 7.97
C ASN A 436 -31.27 5.15 8.84
N GLU A 437 -31.70 5.00 10.10
CA GLU A 437 -31.74 6.11 11.05
C GLU A 437 -30.33 6.59 11.42
N ALA A 438 -29.38 5.66 11.59
CA ALA A 438 -27.98 5.99 11.84
C ALA A 438 -27.37 6.79 10.67
N GLU A 439 -27.56 6.34 9.42
CA GLU A 439 -27.11 7.06 8.22
C GLU A 439 -27.73 8.47 8.10
N LYS A 440 -29.02 8.60 8.42
CA LYS A 440 -29.71 9.88 8.42
C LYS A 440 -29.15 10.83 9.49
N LYS A 441 -28.95 10.35 10.72
CA LYS A 441 -28.32 11.13 11.80
C LYS A 441 -26.91 11.56 11.42
N PHE A 442 -26.13 10.65 10.85
CA PHE A 442 -24.76 10.92 10.41
C PHE A 442 -24.71 11.98 9.31
N ARG A 443 -25.60 11.89 8.33
CA ARG A 443 -25.75 12.90 7.27
C ARG A 443 -26.07 14.28 7.85
N GLN A 444 -27.03 14.36 8.77
CA GLN A 444 -27.39 15.61 9.44
C GLN A 444 -26.22 16.19 10.23
N LEU A 445 -25.47 15.33 10.91
CA LEU A 445 -24.24 15.70 11.61
C LEU A 445 -23.22 16.29 10.64
N MET A 446 -22.89 15.60 9.55
CA MET A 446 -21.92 16.11 8.56
C MET A 446 -22.35 17.44 7.95
N LEU A 447 -23.63 17.60 7.59
CA LEU A 447 -24.17 18.86 7.06
C LEU A 447 -24.09 20.01 8.07
N ALA A 448 -24.35 19.75 9.36
CA ALA A 448 -24.28 20.76 10.42
C ALA A 448 -22.86 21.33 10.60
N TYR A 449 -21.84 20.54 10.27
CA TYR A 449 -20.44 20.96 10.34
C TYR A 449 -19.88 21.38 8.97
N GLY A 450 -20.70 21.48 7.91
CA GLY A 450 -20.28 22.00 6.60
C GLY A 450 -19.85 20.96 5.57
N GLY A 451 -20.22 19.69 5.76
CA GLY A 451 -19.95 18.63 4.79
C GLY A 451 -20.69 18.85 3.46
N ASP A 452 -20.06 18.44 2.35
CA ASP A 452 -20.57 18.63 0.99
C ASP A 452 -21.93 17.92 0.79
N PRO A 453 -23.02 18.66 0.51
CA PRO A 453 -24.33 18.07 0.27
C PRO A 453 -24.41 17.19 -0.99
N ALA A 454 -23.46 17.27 -1.93
CA ALA A 454 -23.39 16.35 -3.07
C ALA A 454 -22.81 14.98 -2.67
N ILE A 455 -21.93 14.94 -1.65
CA ILE A 455 -21.36 13.70 -1.10
C ILE A 455 -22.35 13.05 -0.15
N TYR A 456 -22.99 13.86 0.70
CA TYR A 456 -23.88 13.37 1.73
C TYR A 456 -25.36 13.54 1.40
N GLY A 457 -25.72 14.05 0.22
CA GLY A 457 -27.11 14.25 -0.26
C GLY A 457 -27.93 15.32 0.50
N THR A 458 -28.83 16.01 -0.22
CA THR A 458 -29.57 17.19 0.27
C THR A 458 -30.95 16.92 0.87
N ASN A 459 -31.50 15.70 0.75
CA ASN A 459 -32.86 15.42 1.22
C ASN A 459 -32.88 14.70 2.58
N PRO A 460 -33.62 15.24 3.58
CA PRO A 460 -33.73 14.67 4.93
C PRO A 460 -34.56 13.40 5.02
#